data_AF-F7X651-F1
#
_entry.id   AF-F7X651-F1
#
_cell.length_a   1.000
_cell.length_b   1.000
_cell.length_c   1.000
_cell.angle_alpha   90.00
_cell.angle_beta   90.00
_cell.angle_gamma   90.00
#
_symmetry.space_group_name_H-M   'P 1'
#
loop_
_entity.id
_entity.type
_entity.pdbx_description
1 polymer ?
#
loop_
_entity_poly.entity_id
_entity_poly.type
_entity_poly.pdbx_seq_one_letter_code
_entity_poly.pdbx_strand_id
1 'polypeptide(L)'
;MSSRRDRIRAKIMARVWIDPVTGCYVWTGPNSGKHGRGKGYPRMSLDGQTVAVHIAMWTNEHGYIPGKKELDHACRNRLCVRPEKDHVEMVTRKENAKRREQAKRGMIGHNGGPAFACEEA
;
A
#
# COMPACT_ATOMS: atom_id res chain seq x y z
N MET A 1 4.61 -8.47 31.04
CA MET A 1 3.90 -9.28 30.02
C MET A 1 3.80 -8.48 28.74
N SER A 2 4.27 -9.01 27.61
CA SER A 2 4.15 -8.35 26.30
C SER A 2 2.67 -8.27 25.89
N SER A 3 2.17 -7.08 25.60
CA SER A 3 0.77 -6.88 25.22
C SER A 3 0.48 -7.60 23.90
N ARG A 4 -0.81 -7.87 23.60
CA ARG A 4 -1.18 -8.44 22.29
C ARG A 4 -0.68 -7.55 21.14
N ARG A 5 -0.66 -6.22 21.34
CA ARG A 5 -0.15 -5.27 20.35
C ARG A 5 1.33 -5.44 20.09
N ASP A 6 2.13 -5.63 21.15
CA ASP A 6 3.58 -5.83 21.04
C ASP A 6 3.90 -7.12 20.30
N ARG A 7 3.14 -8.20 20.54
CA ARG A 7 3.32 -9.48 19.84
C ARG A 7 3.02 -9.36 18.35
N ILE A 8 1.95 -8.64 17.98
CA ILE A 8 1.61 -8.39 16.58
C ILE A 8 2.70 -7.55 15.92
N ARG A 9 3.13 -6.46 16.56
CA ARG A 9 4.22 -5.61 16.09
C ARG A 9 5.50 -6.42 15.87
N ALA A 10 5.93 -7.21 16.85
CA ALA A 10 7.13 -8.04 16.74
C ALA A 10 7.04 -9.04 15.58
N LYS A 11 5.88 -9.68 15.40
CA LYS A 11 5.64 -10.62 14.30
C LYS A 11 5.73 -9.96 12.93
N ILE A 12 5.27 -8.71 12.80
CA ILE A 12 5.39 -7.92 11.57
C ILE A 12 6.86 -7.53 11.37
N MET A 13 7.49 -6.90 12.37
CA MET A 13 8.86 -6.39 12.28
C MET A 13 9.90 -7.50 12.02
N ALA A 14 9.64 -8.75 12.44
CA ALA A 14 10.50 -9.89 12.14
C ALA A 14 10.66 -10.19 10.63
N ARG A 15 9.81 -9.63 9.76
CA ARG A 15 9.88 -9.78 8.29
C ARG A 15 9.94 -8.43 7.58
N VAL A 16 10.46 -7.42 8.27
CA VAL A 16 10.65 -6.08 7.72
C VAL A 16 12.13 -5.83 7.53
N TRP A 17 12.49 -5.37 6.34
CA TRP A 17 13.76 -4.72 6.08
C TRP A 17 13.52 -3.21 6.04
N ILE A 18 14.32 -2.45 6.78
CA ILE A 18 14.23 -0.98 6.79
C ILE A 18 15.16 -0.47 5.69
N ASP A 19 14.58 0.21 4.71
CA ASP A 19 15.33 0.85 3.64
C ASP A 19 16.03 2.11 4.18
N PRO A 20 17.38 2.19 4.17
CA PRO A 20 18.12 3.33 4.72
C PRO A 20 17.96 4.62 3.91
N VAL A 21 17.53 4.54 2.64
CA VAL A 21 17.38 5.71 1.77
C VAL A 21 15.99 6.32 1.94
N THR A 22 14.95 5.48 1.91
CA THR A 22 13.56 5.95 1.93
C THR A 22 12.92 5.91 3.32
N GLY A 23 13.52 5.23 4.29
CA GLY A 23 12.91 4.96 5.59
C GLY A 23 11.73 3.97 5.53
N CYS A 24 11.46 3.35 4.37
CA CYS A 24 10.36 2.41 4.22
C CYS A 24 10.60 1.14 5.03
N TYR A 25 9.54 0.65 5.68
CA TYR A 25 9.52 -0.68 6.28
C TYR A 25 9.08 -1.67 5.20
N VAL A 26 10.03 -2.20 4.45
CA VAL A 26 9.78 -3.08 3.31
C VAL A 26 9.50 -4.49 3.80
N TRP A 27 8.32 -5.00 3.48
CA TRP A 27 7.94 -6.38 3.79
C TRP A 27 8.68 -7.38 2.91
N THR A 28 9.36 -8.35 3.54
CA THR A 28 10.12 -9.42 2.86
C THR A 28 9.37 -10.76 2.84
N GLY A 29 8.18 -10.83 3.43
CA GLY A 29 7.37 -12.04 3.48
C GLY A 29 6.43 -12.23 2.27
N PRO A 30 5.45 -13.15 2.39
CA PRO A 30 4.46 -13.38 1.35
C PRO A 30 3.68 -12.11 0.99
N ASN A 31 3.31 -12.01 -0.27
CA ASN A 31 2.46 -10.94 -0.79
C ASN A 31 1.33 -11.52 -1.63
N SER A 32 0.43 -10.67 -2.12
CA SER A 32 -0.71 -11.06 -2.95
C SER A 32 -0.36 -11.50 -4.39
N GLY A 33 0.91 -11.83 -4.66
CA GLY A 33 1.39 -12.29 -5.95
C GLY A 33 1.58 -11.16 -6.98
N LYS A 34 1.82 -11.55 -8.23
CA LYS A 34 2.16 -10.66 -9.36
C LYS A 34 1.01 -10.43 -10.35
N HIS A 35 -0.15 -11.06 -10.15
CA HIS A 35 -1.27 -11.02 -11.09
C HIS A 35 -2.57 -10.56 -10.41
N GLY A 36 -3.49 -9.98 -11.20
CA GLY A 36 -4.79 -9.50 -10.71
C GLY A 36 -4.81 -8.05 -10.17
N ARG A 37 -6.01 -7.59 -9.77
CA ARG A 37 -6.31 -6.21 -9.36
C ARG A 37 -5.75 -5.83 -7.97
N GLY A 38 -5.34 -6.82 -7.17
CA GLY A 38 -4.83 -6.64 -5.81
C GLY A 38 -3.40 -7.12 -5.60
N LYS A 39 -2.59 -7.22 -6.66
CA LYS A 39 -1.20 -7.74 -6.62
C LYS A 39 -0.22 -6.83 -5.87
N GLY A 40 0.84 -7.45 -5.33
CA GLY A 40 1.97 -6.75 -4.73
C GLY A 40 1.70 -6.08 -3.38
N TYR A 41 0.65 -6.50 -2.66
CA TYR A 41 0.38 -6.05 -1.30
C TYR A 41 0.86 -7.10 -0.29
N PRO A 42 1.47 -6.68 0.84
CA PRO A 42 2.03 -7.59 1.82
C PRO A 42 0.91 -8.37 2.55
N ARG A 43 1.12 -9.67 2.72
CA ARG A 43 0.16 -10.60 3.33
C ARG A 43 0.84 -11.41 4.43
N MET A 44 0.11 -11.70 5.49
CA MET A 44 0.57 -12.62 6.53
C MET A 44 -0.60 -13.38 7.16
N SER A 45 -0.31 -14.53 7.75
CA SER A 45 -1.26 -15.23 8.63
C SER A 45 -1.17 -14.65 10.04
N LEU A 46 -2.28 -14.14 10.56
CA LEU A 46 -2.45 -13.68 11.93
C LEU A 46 -3.58 -14.47 12.57
N ASP A 47 -3.26 -15.29 13.58
CA ASP A 47 -4.20 -16.14 14.32
C ASP A 47 -5.14 -16.96 13.41
N GLY A 48 -4.58 -17.57 12.35
CA GLY A 48 -5.32 -18.40 11.40
C GLY A 48 -5.96 -17.64 10.23
N GLN A 49 -6.00 -16.30 10.28
CA GLN A 49 -6.58 -15.49 9.21
C GLN A 49 -5.50 -14.82 8.36
N THR A 50 -5.68 -14.80 7.03
CA THR A 50 -4.79 -14.03 6.15
C THR A 50 -5.19 -12.55 6.16
N VAL A 51 -4.28 -11.70 6.62
CA VAL A 51 -4.47 -10.24 6.75
C VAL A 51 -3.53 -9.46 5.84
N ALA A 52 -3.89 -8.21 5.52
CA ALA A 52 -3.02 -7.28 4.83
C ALA A 52 -2.10 -6.61 5.85
N VAL A 53 -0.79 -6.72 5.67
CA VAL A 53 0.17 -6.39 6.73
C VAL A 53 0.17 -4.90 7.03
N HIS A 54 0.11 -4.03 6.01
CA HIS A 54 0.06 -2.58 6.22
C HIS A 54 -1.20 -2.13 6.99
N ILE A 55 -2.35 -2.79 6.77
CA ILE A 55 -3.59 -2.52 7.52
C ILE A 55 -3.44 -3.02 8.95
N ALA A 56 -2.93 -4.24 9.14
CA ALA A 56 -2.72 -4.82 10.46
C ALA A 56 -1.76 -3.97 11.30
N MET A 57 -0.65 -3.50 10.71
CA MET A 57 0.32 -2.61 11.37
C MET A 57 -0.32 -1.27 11.72
N TRP A 58 -1.00 -0.62 10.77
CA TRP A 58 -1.70 0.63 11.03
C TRP A 58 -2.71 0.49 12.18
N THR A 59 -3.55 -0.54 12.13
CA THR A 59 -4.58 -0.77 13.14
C THR A 59 -4.01 -1.14 14.51
N ASN A 60 -2.85 -1.81 14.54
CA ASN A 60 -2.16 -2.12 15.78
C ASN A 60 -1.65 -0.87 16.51
N GLU A 61 -1.15 0.10 15.74
CA GLU A 61 -0.53 1.33 16.26
C GLU A 61 -1.53 2.46 16.50
N HIS A 62 -2.41 2.72 15.53
CA HIS A 62 -3.32 3.86 15.54
C HIS A 62 -4.76 3.47 15.91
N GLY A 63 -5.09 2.18 15.85
CA GLY A 63 -6.42 1.67 16.13
C GLY A 63 -7.33 1.62 14.90
N TYR A 64 -8.63 1.74 15.15
CA TYR A 64 -9.67 1.46 14.16
C TYR A 64 -9.58 2.38 12.93
N ILE A 65 -9.80 1.81 11.75
CA ILE A 65 -9.94 2.54 10.49
C ILE A 65 -11.45 2.73 10.24
N PRO A 66 -11.97 3.97 10.25
CA PRO A 66 -13.38 4.23 10.01
C PRO A 66 -13.87 3.65 8.69
N GLY A 67 -15.13 3.22 8.67
CA GLY A 67 -15.80 2.82 7.44
C GLY A 67 -15.71 3.91 6.38
N LYS A 68 -15.52 3.52 5.11
CA LYS A 68 -15.31 4.40 3.94
C LYS A 68 -13.97 5.15 3.89
N LYS A 69 -13.05 4.87 4.82
CA LYS A 69 -11.64 5.27 4.72
C LYS A 69 -10.80 4.12 4.16
N GLU A 70 -9.78 4.48 3.41
CA GLU A 70 -8.80 3.56 2.83
C GLU A 70 -7.40 4.04 3.23
N LEU A 71 -6.44 3.12 3.32
CA LEU A 71 -5.03 3.48 3.52
C LEU A 71 -4.36 3.60 2.14
N ASP A 72 -3.79 4.77 1.87
CA ASP A 72 -3.01 5.07 0.67
C ASP A 72 -1.52 5.16 1.01
N HIS A 73 -0.68 4.61 0.13
CA HIS A 73 0.77 4.66 0.28
C HIS A 73 1.28 6.01 -0.24
N ALA A 74 1.46 6.98 0.65
CA ALA A 74 2.08 8.27 0.34
C ALA A 74 3.51 8.08 -0.22
N CYS A 75 4.25 7.11 0.33
CA CYS A 75 5.58 6.72 -0.16
C CYS A 75 5.59 5.97 -1.51
N ARG A 76 4.41 5.69 -2.11
CA ARG A 76 4.22 4.93 -3.37
C ARG A 76 4.80 3.51 -3.40
N ASN A 77 5.39 3.03 -2.30
CA ASN A 77 5.86 1.67 -2.14
C ASN A 77 4.78 0.77 -1.53
N ARG A 78 4.18 -0.12 -2.32
CA ARG A 78 3.09 -1.02 -1.87
C ARG A 78 3.52 -2.04 -0.83
N LEU A 79 4.81 -2.37 -0.77
CA LEU A 79 5.38 -3.30 0.22
C LEU A 79 5.72 -2.61 1.54
N CYS A 80 5.59 -1.28 1.62
CA CYS A 80 5.81 -0.55 2.85
C CYS A 80 4.69 -0.85 3.86
N VAL A 81 5.10 -1.17 5.08
CA VAL A 81 4.20 -1.41 6.23
C VAL A 81 4.39 -0.38 7.35
N ARG A 82 5.20 0.66 7.13
CA ARG A 82 5.43 1.72 8.13
C ARG A 82 4.11 2.43 8.40
N PRO A 83 3.66 2.49 9.67
CA PRO A 83 2.34 3.01 10.00
C PRO A 83 2.32 4.54 10.10
N GLU A 84 3.45 5.21 9.95
CA GLU A 84 3.53 6.67 10.06
C GLU A 84 2.95 7.37 8.83
N LYS A 85 2.45 8.60 9.05
CA LYS A 85 1.66 9.36 8.06
C LYS A 85 2.42 9.72 6.79
N ASP A 86 3.74 9.83 6.88
CA ASP A 86 4.68 10.06 5.78
C ASP A 86 4.73 8.86 4.80
N HIS A 87 4.40 7.65 5.26
CA HIS A 87 4.35 6.46 4.41
C HIS A 87 2.95 5.99 4.06
N VAL A 88 2.05 5.97 5.05
CA VAL A 88 0.68 5.49 4.90
C VAL A 88 -0.26 6.56 5.41
N GLU A 89 -1.21 6.96 4.58
CA GLU A 89 -2.18 7.99 4.92
C GLU A 89 -3.60 7.44 4.85
N MET A 90 -4.42 7.74 5.85
CA MET A 90 -5.84 7.44 5.82
C MET A 90 -6.59 8.46 4.95
N VAL A 91 -7.01 8.02 3.78
CA VAL A 91 -7.68 8.86 2.79
C VAL A 91 -9.12 8.40 2.54
N THR A 92 -9.88 9.21 1.80
CA THR A 92 -11.17 8.77 1.27
C THR A 92 -10.96 7.99 -0.02
N ARG A 93 -11.90 7.10 -0.36
CA ARG A 93 -11.90 6.39 -1.64
C ARG A 93 -11.83 7.33 -2.86
N LYS A 94 -12.50 8.48 -2.79
CA LYS A 94 -12.47 9.51 -3.84
C LYS A 94 -11.05 10.08 -4.03
N GLU A 95 -10.38 10.39 -2.94
CA GLU A 95 -9.01 10.91 -2.96
C GLU A 95 -8.02 9.85 -3.47
N ASN A 96 -8.12 8.61 -2.98
CA ASN A 96 -7.31 7.50 -3.47
C ASN A 96 -7.48 7.28 -4.98
N ALA A 97 -8.72 7.33 -5.48
CA ALA A 97 -9.02 7.21 -6.90
C ALA A 97 -8.40 8.35 -7.73
N LYS A 98 -8.51 9.60 -7.24
CA LYS A 98 -7.89 10.77 -7.88
C LYS A 98 -6.37 10.63 -7.96
N ARG A 99 -5.71 10.25 -6.86
CA ARG A 99 -4.26 10.03 -6.80
C ARG A 99 -3.81 8.89 -7.72
N ARG A 100 -4.60 7.82 -7.82
CA ARG A 100 -4.33 6.70 -8.75
C ARG A 100 -4.41 7.15 -10.21
N GLU A 101 -5.40 7.97 -10.55
CA GLU A 101 -5.56 8.47 -11.91
C GLU A 101 -4.44 9.43 -12.30
N GLN A 102 -4.04 10.33 -11.39
CA GLN A 102 -2.87 11.20 -11.59
C GLN A 102 -1.59 10.38 -11.82
N ALA A 103 -1.35 9.33 -11.03
CA ALA A 103 -0.19 8.47 -11.20
C ALA A 103 -0.20 7.74 -12.56
N LYS A 104 -1.37 7.30 -13.04
CA LYS A 104 -1.50 6.72 -14.38
C LYS A 104 -1.17 7.72 -15.47
N ARG A 105 -1.70 8.95 -15.39
CA ARG A 105 -1.46 10.00 -16.39
C ARG A 105 0.02 10.34 -16.53
N GLY A 106 0.77 10.37 -15.43
CA GLY A 106 2.23 10.55 -15.46
C GLY A 106 3.00 9.38 -16.10
N MET A 107 2.39 8.20 -16.25
CA MET A 107 2.96 7.06 -16.99
C MET A 107 2.55 7.03 -18.47
N ILE A 108 1.54 7.82 -18.88
CA ILE A 108 1.11 7.96 -20.27
C ILE A 108 2.07 8.96 -20.94
N GLY A 109 3.24 8.45 -21.29
CA GLY A 109 4.24 9.16 -22.09
C GLY A 109 4.91 8.26 -23.12
N HIS A 110 4.27 7.18 -23.60
CA HIS A 110 4.89 6.31 -24.63
C HIS A 110 3.89 5.52 -25.49
N ASN A 111 2.63 5.95 -25.61
CA ASN A 111 1.79 5.39 -26.68
C ASN A 111 1.94 6.30 -27.90
N GLY A 112 3.05 6.11 -28.62
CA GLY A 112 3.34 6.72 -29.93
C GLY A 112 2.39 6.22 -31.03
N GLY A 113 1.09 6.32 -30.80
CA GLY A 113 0.10 6.22 -31.87
C GLY A 113 0.03 7.58 -32.57
N PRO A 114 0.01 7.62 -33.91
CA PRO A 114 -0.15 8.87 -34.63
C PRO A 114 -1.45 9.54 -34.19
N ALA A 115 -1.43 10.87 -34.08
CA ALA A 115 -2.63 11.65 -33.87
C ALA A 115 -3.63 11.30 -34.98
N PHE A 116 -4.85 10.89 -34.61
CA PHE A 116 -5.93 10.76 -35.58
C PHE A 116 -6.24 12.15 -36.11
N ALA A 117 -5.75 12.46 -37.32
CA ALA A 117 -6.18 13.61 -38.07
C ALA A 117 -7.58 13.30 -38.63
N CYS A 118 -8.58 14.09 -38.24
CA CYS A 118 -9.84 14.13 -38.97
C CYS A 118 -9.56 14.85 -40.30
N GLU A 119 -9.55 14.11 -41.41
CA GLU A 119 -9.63 14.71 -42.73
C GLU A 119 -11.08 15.15 -42.94
N GLU A 120 -11.30 16.46 -43.09
CA GLU A 120 -12.61 17.00 -43.45
C GLU A 120 -12.95 16.61 -44.89
N ALA A 121 -14.18 16.13 -45.09
CA ALA A 121 -14.71 15.61 -46.36
C ALA A 121 -15.09 16.70 -47.36
#